data_AF-A0A812MKM6-F1
#
_entry.id   AF-A0A812MKM6-F1
#
_cell.length_a   1.000
_cell.length_b   1.000
_cell.length_c   1.000
_cell.angle_alpha   90.00
_cell.angle_beta   90.00
_cell.angle_gamma   90.00
#
_symmetry.space_group_name_H-M   'P 1'
#
loop_
_entity.id
_entity.type
_entity.pdbx_description
1 polymer ?
#
loop_
_entity_poly.entity_id
_entity_poly.type
_entity_poly.pdbx_seq_one_letter_code
_entity_poly.pdbx_strand_id
1 'polypeptide(L)'
;AADRLASQCASGKVSGSQLSEMLCDRVRRLYLGLDGGASADEGLLRLLQLADAMKTQGSPMMIEAVKQVKDSVSEEFLSLKSNVKCQAVATPLLVRLGLGGPADLPDLLGEAPSSAGGAAAG
;
A
#
# COMPACT_ATOMS: atom_id res chain seq x y z
N ALA A 1 -8.07 15.75 -4.96
CA ALA A 1 -6.78 15.56 -5.66
C ALA A 1 -6.88 14.49 -6.74
N ALA A 2 -7.40 13.30 -6.41
CA ALA A 2 -7.63 12.22 -7.37
C ALA A 2 -8.52 12.64 -8.57
N ASP A 3 -9.59 13.41 -8.38
CA ASP A 3 -10.42 13.89 -9.49
C ASP A 3 -9.65 14.76 -10.49
N ARG A 4 -8.85 15.69 -9.97
CA ARG A 4 -8.00 16.55 -10.81
C ARG A 4 -6.92 15.74 -11.54
N LEU A 5 -6.41 14.67 -10.92
CA LEU A 5 -5.47 13.75 -11.56
C LEU A 5 -6.17 12.94 -12.66
N ALA A 6 -7.36 12.39 -12.38
CA ALA A 6 -8.18 11.67 -13.35
C ALA A 6 -8.48 12.53 -14.59
N SER A 7 -8.90 13.77 -14.40
CA SER A 7 -9.15 14.71 -15.49
C SER A 7 -7.89 15.02 -16.32
N GLN A 8 -6.72 15.15 -15.67
CA GLN A 8 -5.45 15.36 -16.37
C GLN A 8 -5.00 14.13 -17.15
N CYS A 9 -5.13 12.95 -16.56
CA CYS A 9 -4.83 11.68 -17.23
C CYS A 9 -5.74 11.47 -18.45
N ALA A 10 -7.03 11.74 -18.31
CA ALA A 10 -7.99 11.66 -19.42
C ALA A 10 -7.64 12.65 -20.54
N SER A 11 -7.32 13.89 -20.20
CA SER A 11 -6.91 14.92 -21.17
C SER A 11 -5.58 14.55 -21.88
N GLY A 12 -4.63 14.01 -21.12
CA GLY A 12 -3.31 13.59 -21.62
C GLY A 12 -3.29 12.20 -22.27
N LYS A 13 -4.43 11.50 -22.35
CA LYS A 13 -4.53 10.10 -22.83
C LYS A 13 -3.58 9.14 -22.09
N VAL A 14 -3.34 9.39 -20.81
CA VAL A 14 -2.48 8.57 -19.96
C VAL A 14 -3.24 7.30 -19.59
N SER A 15 -2.65 6.13 -19.83
CA SER A 15 -3.22 4.85 -19.42
C SER A 15 -3.00 4.58 -17.93
N GLY A 16 -3.71 3.59 -17.38
CA GLY A 16 -3.49 3.11 -16.00
C GLY A 16 -2.05 2.65 -15.77
N SER A 17 -1.45 1.97 -16.75
CA SER A 17 -0.05 1.52 -16.70
C SER A 17 0.96 2.67 -16.74
N GLN A 18 0.74 3.69 -17.57
CA GLN A 18 1.65 4.85 -17.60
C GLN A 18 1.56 5.62 -16.28
N LEU A 19 0.35 5.75 -15.72
CA LEU A 19 0.16 6.40 -14.44
C LEU A 19 0.85 5.63 -13.29
N SER A 20 0.73 4.30 -13.27
CA SER A 20 1.40 3.48 -12.25
C SER A 20 2.93 3.58 -12.37
N GLU A 21 3.49 3.54 -13.57
CA GLU A 21 4.93 3.68 -13.81
C GLU A 21 5.46 5.02 -13.28
N MET A 22 4.78 6.12 -13.57
CA MET A 22 5.17 7.44 -13.05
C MET A 22 5.12 7.49 -11.52
N LEU A 23 4.10 6.89 -10.90
CA LEU A 23 3.98 6.82 -9.45
C LEU A 23 5.08 5.95 -8.83
N CYS A 24 5.36 4.78 -9.40
CA CYS A 24 6.41 3.87 -8.96
C CYS A 24 7.80 4.51 -9.04
N ASP A 25 8.12 5.18 -10.15
CA ASP A 25 9.40 5.88 -10.31
C ASP A 25 9.54 6.99 -9.26
N ARG A 26 8.47 7.77 -9.04
CA ARG A 26 8.48 8.84 -8.04
C ARG A 26 8.64 8.31 -6.61
N VAL A 27 7.95 7.21 -6.27
CA VAL A 27 8.08 6.54 -4.97
C VAL A 27 9.53 6.08 -4.76
N ARG A 28 10.12 5.38 -5.73
CA ARG A 28 11.50 4.89 -5.64
C ARG A 28 12.51 6.01 -5.48
N ARG A 29 12.34 7.10 -6.24
CA ARG A 29 13.22 8.28 -6.15
C ARG A 29 13.17 8.94 -4.77
N LEU A 30 11.97 9.08 -4.19
CA LEU A 30 11.82 9.60 -2.82
C LEU A 30 12.44 8.65 -1.80
N TYR A 31 12.17 7.36 -1.91
CA TYR A 31 12.71 6.35 -1.00
C TYR A 31 14.24 6.27 -1.02
N LEU A 32 14.85 6.35 -2.21
CA LEU A 32 16.31 6.37 -2.38
C LEU A 32 16.96 7.73 -2.04
N GLY A 33 16.18 8.73 -1.63
CA GLY A 33 16.67 10.08 -1.34
C GLY A 33 17.16 10.84 -2.59
N LEU A 34 16.83 10.37 -3.79
CA LEU A 34 17.15 11.03 -5.06
C LEU A 34 16.25 12.25 -5.32
N ASP A 35 15.17 12.38 -4.55
CA ASP A 35 14.22 13.48 -4.62
C ASP A 35 13.65 13.78 -3.22
N GLY A 36 13.11 14.98 -3.01
CA GLY A 36 12.44 15.37 -1.75
C GLY A 36 13.36 15.71 -0.58
N GLY A 37 14.63 15.30 -0.59
CA GLY A 37 15.62 15.66 0.43
C GLY A 37 15.13 15.37 1.85
N ALA A 38 15.20 16.37 2.74
CA ALA A 38 14.74 16.23 4.13
C ALA A 38 13.21 15.96 4.27
N SER A 39 12.43 16.16 3.20
CA SER A 39 10.99 15.93 3.15
C SER A 39 10.61 14.68 2.34
N ALA A 40 11.57 13.79 2.04
CA ALA A 40 11.32 12.58 1.26
C ALA A 40 10.19 11.72 1.85
N ASP A 41 10.20 11.49 3.16
CA ASP A 41 9.17 10.72 3.87
C ASP A 41 7.78 11.34 3.77
N GLU A 42 7.68 12.67 3.89
CA GLU A 42 6.41 13.39 3.73
C GLU A 42 5.90 13.30 2.27
N GLY A 43 6.82 13.37 1.31
CA GLY A 43 6.51 13.15 -0.10
C GLY A 43 5.97 11.76 -0.34
N LEU A 44 6.62 10.75 0.25
CA LEU A 44 6.21 9.35 0.15
C LEU A 44 4.84 9.12 0.81
N LEU A 45 4.59 9.74 1.96
CA LEU A 45 3.27 9.73 2.61
C LEU A 45 2.18 10.37 1.74
N ARG A 46 2.46 11.48 1.05
CA ARG A 46 1.50 12.10 0.12
C ARG A 46 1.17 11.19 -1.06
N LEU A 47 2.15 10.43 -1.57
CA LEU A 47 1.91 9.44 -2.63
C LEU A 47 1.07 8.27 -2.12
N LEU A 48 1.28 7.83 -0.88
CA LEU A 48 0.44 6.81 -0.25
C LEU A 48 -1.02 7.30 -0.10
N GLN A 49 -1.21 8.54 0.33
CA GLN A 49 -2.54 9.18 0.39
C GLN A 49 -3.20 9.28 -0.99
N LEU A 50 -2.42 9.58 -2.03
CA LEU A 50 -2.92 9.63 -3.40
C LEU A 50 -3.38 8.25 -3.89
N ALA A 51 -2.61 7.19 -3.61
CA ALA A 51 -2.98 5.83 -3.96
C ALA A 51 -4.29 5.39 -3.26
N ASP A 52 -4.47 5.73 -1.98
CA ASP A 52 -5.72 5.50 -1.25
C ASP A 52 -6.90 6.26 -1.84
N ALA A 53 -6.69 7.53 -2.22
CA ALA A 53 -7.71 8.34 -2.87
C ALA A 53 -8.10 7.80 -4.25
N MET A 54 -7.12 7.35 -5.05
CA MET A 54 -7.35 6.69 -6.35
C MET A 54 -8.16 5.42 -6.20
N LYS A 55 -7.84 4.59 -5.19
CA LYS A 55 -8.63 3.39 -4.87
C LYS A 55 -10.07 3.74 -4.52
N THR A 56 -10.26 4.77 -3.69
CA THR A 56 -11.58 5.20 -3.21
C THR A 56 -12.43 5.78 -4.34
N GLN A 57 -11.82 6.47 -5.30
CA GLN A 57 -12.52 7.05 -6.45
C GLN A 57 -13.17 5.97 -7.36
N GLY A 58 -12.62 4.75 -7.38
CA GLY A 58 -13.27 3.59 -8.00
C GLY A 58 -13.27 3.56 -9.53
N SER A 59 -12.57 4.49 -10.20
CA SER A 59 -12.39 4.42 -11.65
C SER A 59 -11.58 3.16 -12.03
N PRO A 60 -11.96 2.40 -13.08
CA PRO A 60 -11.24 1.20 -13.50
C PRO A 60 -9.75 1.45 -13.72
N MET A 61 -9.43 2.56 -14.39
CA MET A 61 -8.06 3.00 -14.63
C MET A 61 -7.29 3.23 -13.32
N MET A 62 -7.94 3.86 -12.34
CA MET A 62 -7.31 4.20 -11.06
C MET A 62 -7.11 2.97 -10.18
N ILE A 63 -8.07 2.04 -10.20
CA ILE A 63 -7.95 0.75 -9.50
C ILE A 63 -6.79 -0.07 -10.08
N GLU A 64 -6.70 -0.13 -11.42
CA GLU A 64 -5.60 -0.82 -12.10
C GLU A 64 -4.25 -0.20 -11.75
N ALA A 65 -4.15 1.12 -11.81
CA ALA A 65 -2.93 1.84 -11.46
C ALA A 65 -2.51 1.58 -10.00
N VAL A 66 -3.46 1.64 -9.06
CA VAL A 66 -3.18 1.36 -7.64
C VAL A 66 -2.71 -0.08 -7.43
N LYS A 67 -3.30 -1.05 -8.12
CA LYS A 67 -2.86 -2.45 -8.04
C LYS A 67 -1.38 -2.58 -8.44
N GLN A 68 -1.01 -2.03 -9.59
CA GLN A 68 0.36 -2.09 -10.08
C GLN A 68 1.35 -1.35 -9.17
N VAL A 69 0.96 -0.19 -8.63
CA VAL A 69 1.78 0.55 -7.66
C VAL A 69 2.03 -0.30 -6.41
N LYS A 70 0.98 -0.90 -5.84
CA LYS A 70 1.14 -1.77 -4.68
C LYS A 70 2.09 -2.94 -4.94
N ASP A 71 1.95 -3.59 -6.11
CA ASP A 71 2.77 -4.75 -6.46
C ASP A 71 4.25 -4.36 -6.68
N SER A 72 4.51 -3.12 -7.09
CA SER A 72 5.86 -2.68 -7.51
C SER A 72 6.65 -1.90 -6.46
N VAL A 73 5.97 -1.25 -5.50
CA VAL A 73 6.60 -0.37 -4.50
C VAL A 73 6.01 -0.52 -3.09
N SER A 74 5.56 -1.73 -2.75
CA SER A 74 4.98 -2.03 -1.43
C SER A 74 6.00 -1.85 -0.30
N GLU A 75 7.25 -2.26 -0.48
CA GLU A 75 8.29 -2.16 0.54
C GLU A 75 8.63 -0.71 0.89
N GLU A 76 8.72 0.15 -0.13
CA GLU A 76 8.94 1.59 0.04
C GLU A 76 7.82 2.20 0.86
N PHE A 77 6.55 1.87 0.58
CA PHE A 77 5.44 2.33 1.41
C PHE A 77 5.44 1.75 2.83
N LEU A 78 5.85 0.49 3.00
CA LEU A 78 5.98 -0.14 4.31
C LEU A 78 7.06 0.52 5.18
N SER A 79 8.11 1.09 4.58
CA SER A 79 9.16 1.82 5.30
C SER A 79 8.61 2.98 6.15
N LEU A 80 7.48 3.58 5.75
CA LEU A 80 6.81 4.64 6.50
C LEU A 80 6.31 4.18 7.89
N LYS A 81 6.15 2.87 8.11
CA LYS A 81 5.80 2.32 9.44
C LYS A 81 6.91 2.52 10.47
N SER A 82 8.15 2.60 10.01
CA SER A 82 9.34 2.80 10.86
C SER A 82 9.63 4.29 11.12
N ASN A 83 8.94 5.20 10.43
CA ASN A 83 9.11 6.63 10.60
C ASN A 83 8.09 7.21 11.59
N VAL A 84 8.55 7.61 12.77
CA VAL A 84 7.71 8.14 13.86
C VAL A 84 6.83 9.31 13.42
N LYS A 85 7.30 10.16 12.49
CA LYS A 85 6.54 11.34 12.02
C LYS A 85 5.38 10.95 11.11
N CYS A 86 5.53 9.88 10.34
CA CYS A 86 4.55 9.48 9.33
C CYS A 86 3.68 8.30 9.77
N GLN A 87 4.15 7.49 10.72
CA GLN A 87 3.57 6.20 11.12
C GLN A 87 2.08 6.29 11.45
N ALA A 88 1.66 7.31 12.23
CA ALA A 88 0.28 7.48 12.66
C ALA A 88 -0.70 7.65 11.49
N VAL A 89 -0.24 8.29 10.40
CA VAL A 89 -1.05 8.51 9.19
C VAL A 89 -0.86 7.38 8.17
N ALA A 90 0.36 6.88 8.03
CA ALA A 90 0.69 5.84 7.06
C ALA A 90 0.02 4.50 7.39
N THR A 91 -0.01 4.09 8.66
CA THR A 91 -0.53 2.79 9.08
C THR A 91 -1.97 2.53 8.63
N PRO A 92 -2.97 3.41 8.90
CA PRO A 92 -4.33 3.19 8.43
C PRO A 92 -4.46 3.21 6.90
N LEU A 93 -3.63 3.98 6.20
CA LEU A 93 -3.59 3.99 4.73
C LEU A 93 -3.08 2.67 4.16
N LEU A 94 -2.00 2.13 4.73
CA LEU A 94 -1.44 0.84 4.35
C LEU A 94 -2.47 -0.28 4.56
N VAL A 95 -3.21 -0.28 5.67
CA VAL A 95 -4.28 -1.25 5.92
C VAL A 95 -5.38 -1.12 4.87
N ARG A 96 -5.87 0.09 4.59
CA ARG A 96 -6.92 0.31 3.57
C ARG A 96 -6.47 -0.08 2.17
N LEU A 97 -5.18 0.05 1.85
CA LEU A 97 -4.61 -0.42 0.60
C LEU A 97 -4.36 -1.93 0.57
N GLY A 98 -4.43 -2.63 1.71
CA GLY A 98 -4.13 -4.06 1.83
C GLY A 98 -2.63 -4.38 1.92
N LEU A 99 -1.81 -3.40 2.32
CA LEU A 99 -0.38 -3.53 2.60
C LEU A 99 -0.09 -3.63 4.10
N GLY A 100 -1.04 -3.26 4.96
CA GLY A 100 -0.86 -3.17 6.41
C GLY A 100 -1.27 -4.42 7.21
N GLY A 101 -1.60 -5.53 6.54
CA GLY A 101 -1.94 -6.77 7.22
C GLY A 101 -0.71 -7.45 7.83
N PRO A 102 -0.89 -8.40 8.77
CA PRO A 102 0.14 -9.40 9.00
C PRO A 102 0.45 -10.00 7.63
N ALA A 103 1.74 -10.12 7.27
CA ALA A 103 2.10 -11.15 6.31
C ALA A 103 1.41 -12.45 6.76
N ASP A 104 1.06 -13.32 5.82
CA ASP A 104 0.83 -14.74 6.09
C ASP A 104 2.00 -15.27 6.95
N LEU A 105 1.92 -15.07 8.26
CA LEU A 105 2.62 -15.85 9.25
C LEU A 105 1.83 -17.14 9.21
N PRO A 106 2.39 -18.25 8.67
CA PRO A 106 1.76 -19.54 8.91
C PRO A 106 1.50 -19.62 10.40
N ASP A 107 0.27 -19.94 10.76
CA ASP A 107 -0.18 -20.11 12.14
C ASP A 107 0.58 -21.30 12.75
N LEU A 108 1.84 -21.05 13.14
CA LEU A 108 2.75 -22.00 13.78
C LEU A 108 2.44 -22.16 15.27
N LEU A 109 1.27 -21.68 15.72
CA LEU A 109 0.76 -21.85 17.09
C LEU A 109 -0.61 -22.54 17.13
N GLY A 110 -1.04 -23.14 16.02
CA GLY A 110 -2.25 -23.94 15.94
C GLY A 110 -1.98 -25.44 15.79
N GLU A 111 -1.23 -26.08 16.70
CA GLU A 111 -1.43 -27.53 16.99
C GLU A 111 -0.66 -27.96 18.25
N ALA A 112 -1.34 -28.02 19.39
CA ALA A 112 -0.97 -28.98 20.43
C ALA A 112 -1.88 -30.20 20.25
N PRO A 113 -1.37 -31.38 19.85
CA PRO A 113 -2.19 -32.57 19.74
C PRO A 113 -2.55 -33.05 21.15
N SER A 114 -3.71 -32.63 21.67
CA SER A 114 -4.36 -33.36 22.76
C SER A 114 -4.98 -34.64 22.20
N SER A 115 -4.14 -35.63 21.97
CA SER A 115 -4.56 -37.02 21.93
C SER A 115 -4.68 -37.56 23.37
N ALA A 116 -5.67 -38.43 23.55
CA ALA A 116 -6.04 -39.21 24.75
C ALA A 116 -7.07 -38.51 25.68
N GLY A 117 -8.21 -39.11 26.01
CA GLY A 117 -8.71 -40.45 25.76
C GLY A 117 -10.16 -40.53 26.26
N GLY A 118 -10.94 -41.43 25.69
CA GLY A 118 -12.37 -41.55 25.99
C GLY A 118 -12.68 -42.12 27.37
N ALA A 119 -13.96 -42.06 27.74
CA ALA A 119 -14.68 -43.16 28.37
C ALA A 119 -16.18 -42.85 28.39
N ALA A 120 -16.96 -43.85 28.04
CA ALA A 120 -18.41 -43.89 28.09
C ALA A 120 -18.94 -44.06 29.54
N ALA A 121 -20.18 -43.62 29.76
CA ALA A 121 -21.25 -44.24 30.57
C ALA A 121 -22.46 -43.31 30.41
N GLY A 122 -23.68 -43.77 30.10
CA GLY A 122 -24.38 -44.95 30.60
C GLY A 122 -25.70 -44.44 31.17
#